data_AF-A0A7X0E4U8-F1
#
_entry.id   AF-A0A7X0E4U8-F1
#
_cell.length_a   1.000
_cell.length_b   1.000
_cell.length_c   1.000
_cell.angle_alpha   90.00
_cell.angle_beta   90.00
_cell.angle_gamma   90.00
#
_symmetry.space_group_name_H-M   'P 1'
#
loop_
_entity.id
_entity.type
_entity.pdbx_description
1 polymer ?
#
loop_
_entity_poly.entity_id
_entity_poly.type
_entity_poly.pdbx_seq_one_letter_code
_entity_poly.pdbx_strand_id
1 'polypeptide(L)'
;MFIHRRIAHRLIVLLLLAGTAPLAAAFDAPAHASSAAPPPGQVTELQGISVSGVQPGPGLWKVSKGDHVLWVLGTLELLPKGMVWQARDVQAAIADSQQVLDKPQIKVDAKLGFFGTLGILPSLIGVRNNPDGKHLVDVVPPDQYAHWLVLKKKYLGWDNGVEKQRPIFAAFALFLAAIKQADLTDDMIDPLIKKAATQHDLKPTPINYTVVVDQPKAVVKDFKKGPLEDGDCFAKTLDHLDSDVALMRARANAWATGDLDALRRLPLSNQLQVCLAAVNQSAISHELGLTDIEANIESTWVAAAIKALDNNRVTFAQLPMERLLGKHDYLAPLQAQGYTVTLPEGLNDATPESAAATALPAKAASTTGARPR
;
A
#
# COMPACT_ATOMS: atom_id res chain seq x y z
N MET A 1 -4.00 -24.72 -10.46
CA MET A 1 -3.76 -26.18 -10.58
C MET A 1 -2.36 -26.46 -10.02
N PHE A 2 -2.18 -27.58 -9.28
CA PHE A 2 -1.08 -27.93 -8.33
C PHE A 2 -1.38 -27.52 -6.87
N ILE A 3 -2.17 -28.29 -6.13
CA ILE A 3 -1.92 -29.59 -5.42
C ILE A 3 -1.19 -29.40 -4.09
N HIS A 4 -1.98 -29.53 -3.02
CA HIS A 4 -1.57 -29.70 -1.62
C HIS A 4 -0.76 -30.98 -1.41
N ARG A 5 0.22 -30.92 -0.50
CA ARG A 5 0.69 -32.09 0.24
C ARG A 5 0.77 -31.78 1.74
N ARG A 6 -0.18 -32.33 2.48
CA ARG A 6 -0.13 -32.53 3.93
C ARG A 6 0.81 -33.69 4.22
N ILE A 7 1.66 -33.57 5.24
CA ILE A 7 2.33 -34.72 5.86
C ILE A 7 2.01 -34.65 7.35
N ALA A 8 1.42 -35.73 7.85
CA ALA A 8 1.05 -35.92 9.23
C ALA A 8 1.67 -37.23 9.73
N HIS A 9 2.00 -37.22 11.02
CA HIS A 9 2.21 -38.36 11.94
C HIS A 9 3.49 -39.20 11.80
N ARG A 10 4.29 -39.17 12.86
CA ARG A 10 4.72 -40.39 13.57
C ARG A 10 4.73 -40.16 15.09
N LEU A 11 3.90 -40.95 15.78
CA LEU A 11 4.01 -41.25 17.21
C LEU A 11 5.29 -42.06 17.47
N ILE A 12 5.96 -41.79 18.59
CA ILE A 12 6.69 -42.80 19.38
C ILE A 12 6.36 -42.55 20.86
N VAL A 13 6.17 -43.66 21.58
CA VAL A 13 5.56 -43.82 22.89
C VAL A 13 6.55 -44.51 23.85
N LEU A 14 6.35 -44.33 25.17
CA LEU A 14 6.81 -45.17 26.33
C LEU A 14 8.27 -44.94 26.85
N LEU A 15 8.66 -44.98 28.14
CA LEU A 15 8.17 -45.60 29.40
C LEU A 15 8.80 -44.90 30.66
N LEU A 16 7.98 -44.77 31.74
CA LEU A 16 8.21 -44.88 33.21
C LEU A 16 9.60 -44.62 33.87
N LEU A 17 9.61 -43.92 35.02
CA LEU A 17 9.71 -44.53 36.38
C LEU A 17 9.60 -43.49 37.51
N ALA A 18 8.96 -43.91 38.62
CA ALA A 18 8.70 -43.14 39.84
C ALA A 18 9.87 -43.19 40.84
N GLY A 19 9.97 -42.16 41.69
CA GLY A 19 10.81 -42.15 42.89
C GLY A 19 10.65 -40.85 43.69
N THR A 20 10.01 -40.94 44.85
CA THR A 20 9.83 -39.88 45.86
C THR A 20 10.83 -40.04 47.00
N ALA A 21 11.50 -38.96 47.43
CA ALA A 21 11.76 -38.59 48.84
C ALA A 21 12.65 -37.32 48.95
N PRO A 22 12.60 -36.58 50.07
CA PRO A 22 12.87 -35.14 50.15
C PRO A 22 14.18 -34.79 50.89
N LEU A 23 14.70 -33.55 50.74
CA LEU A 23 15.01 -32.62 51.84
C LEU A 23 15.81 -31.37 51.38
N ALA A 24 15.70 -30.35 52.23
CA ALA A 24 16.63 -29.24 52.48
C ALA A 24 16.59 -28.02 51.55
N ALA A 25 15.93 -26.99 52.08
CA ALA A 25 16.07 -25.60 51.69
C ALA A 25 17.49 -25.08 51.99
N ALA A 26 18.09 -24.40 51.00
CA ALA A 26 19.11 -23.40 51.21
C ALA A 26 18.61 -22.11 50.53
N PHE A 27 18.34 -21.09 51.35
CA PHE A 27 18.10 -19.74 50.88
C PHE A 27 19.45 -19.14 50.47
N ASP A 28 19.73 -19.10 49.17
CA ASP A 28 20.76 -18.22 48.61
C ASP A 28 20.11 -16.90 48.20
N ALA A 29 20.60 -15.83 48.80
CA ALA A 29 20.23 -14.46 48.45
C ALA A 29 20.69 -14.14 47.01
N PRO A 30 19.92 -13.38 46.21
CA PRO A 30 20.35 -13.02 44.88
C PRO A 30 21.49 -12.01 44.97
N ALA A 31 22.67 -12.42 44.49
CA ALA A 31 23.74 -11.53 44.13
C ALA A 31 23.20 -10.52 43.09
N HIS A 32 23.34 -9.22 43.40
CA HIS A 32 23.06 -8.15 42.45
C HIS A 32 24.01 -8.28 41.25
N ALA A 33 23.50 -8.85 40.16
CA ALA A 33 24.15 -8.73 38.86
C ALA A 33 24.03 -7.26 38.42
N SER A 34 25.15 -6.56 38.46
CA SER A 34 25.28 -5.22 37.89
C SER A 34 24.99 -5.32 36.39
N SER A 35 23.85 -4.77 35.97
CA SER A 35 23.48 -4.68 34.56
C SER A 35 24.51 -3.81 33.84
N ALA A 36 25.39 -4.43 33.06
CA ALA A 36 26.24 -3.72 32.13
C ALA A 36 25.35 -3.06 31.07
N ALA A 37 25.51 -1.74 30.89
CA ALA A 37 24.85 -0.99 29.83
C ALA A 37 25.30 -1.54 28.47
N PRO A 38 24.38 -1.77 27.50
CA PRO A 38 24.75 -2.23 26.18
C PRO A 38 25.49 -1.13 25.41
N PRO A 39 26.45 -1.49 24.53
CA PRO A 39 27.22 -0.51 23.77
C PRO A 39 26.32 0.27 22.79
N PRO A 40 26.54 1.59 22.61
CA PRO A 40 25.82 2.37 21.62
C PRO A 40 26.26 1.95 20.21
N GLY A 41 25.34 1.42 19.40
CA GLY A 41 25.62 1.09 18.00
C GLY A 41 24.83 -0.07 17.38
N GLN A 42 24.03 -0.80 18.14
CA GLN A 42 23.10 -1.76 17.54
C GLN A 42 21.77 -1.08 17.22
N VAL A 43 21.59 -0.70 15.95
CA VAL A 43 20.26 -0.52 15.38
C VAL A 43 19.58 -1.87 15.52
N THR A 44 18.77 -2.01 16.56
CA THR A 44 17.82 -3.11 16.65
C THR A 44 16.85 -2.88 15.50
N GLU A 45 16.94 -3.68 14.44
CA GLU A 45 15.80 -3.86 13.55
C GLU A 45 14.67 -4.32 14.45
N LEU A 46 13.81 -3.38 14.85
CA LEU A 46 12.53 -3.68 15.43
C LEU A 46 11.82 -4.49 14.35
N GLN A 47 11.85 -5.82 14.47
CA GLN A 47 10.98 -6.71 13.71
C GLN A 47 9.56 -6.29 14.09
N GLY A 48 9.01 -5.36 13.32
CA GLY A 48 7.67 -4.85 13.51
C GLY A 48 6.75 -6.04 13.54
N ILE A 49 6.12 -6.25 14.69
CA ILE A 49 5.18 -7.35 14.90
C ILE A 49 4.16 -7.25 13.78
N SER A 50 4.18 -8.24 12.88
CA SER A 50 3.18 -8.35 11.83
C SER A 50 1.86 -8.70 12.50
N VAL A 51 0.85 -7.86 12.30
CA VAL A 51 -0.45 -8.07 12.92
C VAL A 51 -1.09 -9.35 12.35
N SER A 52 -1.42 -10.29 13.22
CA SER A 52 -2.09 -11.55 12.88
C SER A 52 -3.35 -11.72 13.71
N GLY A 53 -4.24 -12.62 13.26
CA GLY A 53 -5.51 -12.87 13.94
C GLY A 53 -6.62 -11.90 13.58
N VAL A 54 -7.68 -11.88 14.39
CA VAL A 54 -8.90 -11.09 14.13
C VAL A 54 -8.64 -9.61 14.37
N GLN A 55 -8.94 -8.79 13.38
CA GLN A 55 -8.68 -7.36 13.40
C GLN A 55 -9.89 -6.59 12.86
N PRO A 56 -10.24 -5.43 13.43
CA PRO A 56 -11.44 -4.69 13.04
C PRO A 56 -11.31 -4.02 11.66
N GLY A 57 -10.10 -3.62 11.26
CA GLY A 57 -9.90 -2.70 10.13
C GLY A 57 -10.33 -1.26 10.49
N PRO A 58 -10.31 -0.34 9.51
CA PRO A 58 -10.73 1.03 9.74
C PRO A 58 -12.26 1.16 9.81
N GLY A 59 -12.72 2.21 10.49
CA GLY A 59 -14.11 2.65 10.41
C GLY A 59 -14.45 3.24 9.03
N LEU A 60 -15.74 3.53 8.84
CA LEU A 60 -16.28 4.08 7.59
C LEU A 60 -16.46 5.60 7.66
N TRP A 61 -16.12 6.30 6.59
CA TRP A 61 -16.52 7.68 6.40
C TRP A 61 -17.98 7.71 6.00
N LYS A 62 -18.72 8.70 6.50
CA LYS A 62 -20.12 8.92 6.11
C LYS A 62 -20.23 10.24 5.35
N VAL A 63 -20.76 10.20 4.15
CA VAL A 63 -21.19 11.38 3.41
C VAL A 63 -22.71 11.40 3.38
N SER A 64 -23.35 12.50 3.74
CA SER A 64 -24.81 12.58 3.78
C SER A 64 -25.39 13.90 3.34
N LYS A 65 -26.59 13.85 2.74
CA LYS A 65 -27.42 15.01 2.39
C LYS A 65 -28.89 14.61 2.41
N GLY A 66 -29.67 15.18 3.33
CA GLY A 66 -31.04 14.73 3.59
C GLY A 66 -31.07 13.25 4.01
N ASP A 67 -31.91 12.46 3.36
CA ASP A 67 -32.03 11.02 3.62
C ASP A 67 -31.00 10.15 2.87
N HIS A 68 -30.11 10.77 2.08
CA HIS A 68 -29.12 10.08 1.27
C HIS A 68 -27.80 9.93 2.01
N VAL A 69 -27.27 8.71 2.05
CA VAL A 69 -26.03 8.35 2.74
C VAL A 69 -25.11 7.59 1.79
N LEU A 70 -23.84 7.98 1.76
CA LEU A 70 -22.75 7.25 1.15
C LEU A 70 -21.76 6.85 2.25
N TRP A 71 -21.62 5.54 2.46
CA TRP A 71 -20.57 4.97 3.31
C TRP A 71 -19.33 4.74 2.47
N VAL A 72 -18.18 5.24 2.92
CA VAL A 72 -16.90 5.09 2.20
C VAL A 72 -15.91 4.32 3.07
N LEU A 73 -15.44 3.18 2.56
CA LEU A 73 -14.32 2.44 3.13
C LEU A 73 -13.00 2.98 2.59
N GLY A 74 -12.11 3.38 3.49
CA GLY A 74 -10.71 3.64 3.15
C GLY A 74 -9.94 2.33 2.99
N THR A 75 -9.36 2.13 1.81
CA THR A 75 -8.64 0.90 1.42
C THR A 75 -7.15 1.13 1.36
N LEU A 76 -6.37 0.08 1.63
CA LEU A 76 -4.93 0.08 1.47
C LEU A 76 -4.55 -1.04 0.51
N GLU A 77 -3.57 -0.78 -0.37
CA GLU A 77 -3.14 -1.74 -1.38
C GLU A 77 -2.53 -3.00 -0.77
N LEU A 78 -1.76 -2.85 0.32
CA LEU A 78 -1.03 -3.95 0.96
C LEU A 78 -1.45 -4.08 2.43
N LEU A 79 -1.87 -5.27 2.82
CA LEU A 79 -2.27 -5.65 4.17
C LEU A 79 -1.42 -6.79 4.73
N PRO A 80 -1.36 -6.98 6.06
CA PRO A 80 -0.62 -8.08 6.65
C PRO A 80 -1.23 -9.42 6.24
N LYS A 81 -0.40 -10.29 5.69
CA LYS A 81 -0.78 -11.65 5.32
C LYS A 81 -1.06 -12.46 6.58
N GLY A 82 -2.18 -13.19 6.58
CA GLY A 82 -2.61 -14.00 7.72
C GLY A 82 -3.45 -13.25 8.77
N MET A 83 -3.69 -11.95 8.57
CA MET A 83 -4.75 -11.25 9.28
C MET A 83 -6.12 -11.81 8.87
N VAL A 84 -7.04 -11.86 9.84
CA VAL A 84 -8.47 -12.15 9.61
C VAL A 84 -9.22 -10.85 9.85
N TRP A 85 -9.76 -10.27 8.78
CA TRP A 85 -10.50 -9.03 8.91
C TRP A 85 -11.95 -9.25 9.37
N GLN A 86 -12.32 -8.66 10.51
CA GLN A 86 -13.68 -8.66 11.06
C GLN A 86 -14.51 -7.55 10.41
N ALA A 87 -14.88 -7.75 9.15
CA ALA A 87 -15.57 -6.75 8.34
C ALA A 87 -17.09 -6.62 8.61
N ARG A 88 -17.53 -6.74 9.87
CA ARG A 88 -18.98 -6.72 10.21
C ARG A 88 -19.66 -5.42 9.79
N ASP A 89 -19.05 -4.29 10.09
CA ASP A 89 -19.62 -2.98 9.77
C ASP A 89 -19.64 -2.71 8.27
N VAL A 90 -18.60 -3.17 7.56
CA VAL A 90 -18.55 -3.13 6.08
C VAL A 90 -19.64 -4.01 5.47
N GLN A 91 -19.82 -5.23 5.98
CA GLN A 91 -20.86 -6.14 5.50
C GLN A 91 -22.25 -5.57 5.75
N ALA A 92 -22.50 -4.99 6.92
CA ALA A 92 -23.76 -4.33 7.25
C ALA A 92 -24.02 -3.12 6.35
N ALA A 93 -23.02 -2.24 6.16
CA ALA A 93 -23.15 -1.09 5.27
C ALA A 93 -23.45 -1.50 3.82
N ILE A 94 -22.83 -2.59 3.33
CA ILE A 94 -23.13 -3.14 2.00
C ILE A 94 -24.53 -3.74 1.95
N ALA A 95 -24.96 -4.47 2.99
CA ALA A 95 -26.29 -5.06 3.07
C ALA A 95 -27.42 -4.01 3.03
N ASP A 96 -27.19 -2.86 3.64
CA ASP A 96 -28.14 -1.73 3.65
C ASP A 96 -28.08 -0.88 2.37
N SER A 97 -27.08 -1.11 1.52
CA SER A 97 -26.85 -0.30 0.30
C SER A 97 -27.66 -0.78 -0.88
N GLN A 98 -28.02 0.16 -1.75
CA GLN A 98 -28.68 -0.11 -3.03
C GLN A 98 -27.69 -0.12 -4.19
N GLN A 99 -26.49 0.42 -3.98
CA GLN A 99 -25.41 0.46 -4.95
C GLN A 99 -24.06 0.37 -4.26
N VAL A 100 -23.13 -0.36 -4.88
CA VAL A 100 -21.71 -0.42 -4.48
C VAL A 100 -20.89 0.23 -5.59
N LEU A 101 -20.04 1.20 -5.25
CA LEU A 101 -19.09 1.81 -6.18
C LEU A 101 -17.69 1.24 -5.93
N ASP A 102 -17.04 0.77 -7.00
CA ASP A 102 -15.64 0.37 -6.92
C ASP A 102 -14.71 1.56 -6.74
N LYS A 103 -13.48 1.27 -6.29
CA LYS A 103 -12.44 2.29 -6.22
C LYS A 103 -12.11 2.78 -7.64
N PRO A 104 -11.72 4.05 -7.80
CA PRO A 104 -11.33 4.58 -9.09
C PRO A 104 -10.16 3.78 -9.68
N GLN A 105 -10.26 3.42 -10.96
CA GLN A 105 -9.23 2.71 -11.69
C GLN A 105 -8.90 3.43 -13.00
N ILE A 106 -7.62 3.41 -13.36
CA ILE A 106 -7.19 3.74 -14.73
C ILE A 106 -7.25 2.44 -15.54
N LYS A 107 -7.97 2.45 -16.66
CA LYS A 107 -7.96 1.37 -17.62
C LYS A 107 -7.18 1.80 -18.85
N VAL A 108 -6.24 0.98 -19.29
CA VAL A 108 -5.56 1.18 -20.56
C VAL A 108 -6.16 0.19 -21.54
N ASP A 109 -6.96 0.72 -22.47
CA ASP A 109 -7.47 -0.02 -23.60
C ASP A 109 -6.60 0.26 -24.82
N ALA A 110 -6.59 -0.67 -25.78
CA ALA A 110 -5.92 -0.49 -27.06
C ALA A 110 -6.95 -0.67 -28.18
N LYS A 111 -6.82 0.09 -29.27
CA LYS A 111 -7.63 -0.11 -30.49
C LYS A 111 -7.17 -1.37 -31.23
N LEU A 112 -7.42 -2.54 -30.64
CA LEU A 112 -7.09 -3.84 -31.19
C LEU A 112 -8.36 -4.69 -31.24
N GLY A 113 -8.72 -5.18 -32.43
CA GLY A 113 -9.65 -6.32 -32.53
C GLY A 113 -9.02 -7.60 -31.96
N PHE A 114 -9.79 -8.68 -31.83
CA PHE A 114 -9.32 -9.98 -31.31
C PHE A 114 -8.03 -10.47 -32.00
N PHE A 115 -7.98 -10.43 -33.34
CA PHE A 115 -6.78 -10.79 -34.11
C PHE A 115 -5.61 -9.81 -33.96
N GLY A 116 -5.89 -8.52 -33.75
CA GLY A 116 -4.87 -7.50 -33.47
C GLY A 116 -4.19 -7.72 -32.12
N THR A 117 -4.95 -8.16 -31.12
CA THR A 117 -4.46 -8.52 -29.78
C THR A 117 -3.54 -9.73 -29.83
N LEU A 118 -3.90 -10.78 -30.56
CA LEU A 118 -3.01 -11.95 -30.71
C LEU A 118 -1.72 -11.59 -31.46
N GLY A 119 -1.82 -10.69 -32.44
CA GLY A 119 -0.67 -10.21 -33.22
C GLY A 119 0.28 -9.24 -32.50
N ILE A 120 -0.04 -8.73 -31.31
CA ILE A 120 0.88 -7.87 -30.52
C ILE A 120 1.76 -8.67 -29.56
N LEU A 121 1.33 -9.86 -29.13
CA LEU A 121 2.05 -10.68 -28.14
C LEU A 121 3.53 -10.93 -28.51
N PRO A 122 3.92 -11.25 -29.77
CA PRO A 122 5.32 -11.41 -30.11
C PRO A 122 6.15 -10.13 -29.91
N SER A 123 5.55 -8.95 -30.12
CA SER A 123 6.27 -7.68 -29.97
C SER A 123 6.58 -7.35 -28.50
N LEU A 124 5.80 -7.89 -27.56
CA LEU A 124 5.99 -7.76 -26.12
C LEU A 124 7.14 -8.63 -25.59
N ILE A 125 7.62 -9.61 -26.38
CA ILE A 125 8.77 -10.43 -25.98
C ILE A 125 9.98 -9.52 -25.75
N GLY A 126 10.58 -9.66 -24.56
CA GLY A 126 11.74 -8.87 -24.14
C GLY A 126 11.45 -7.39 -23.93
N VAL A 127 10.18 -6.96 -23.83
CA VAL A 127 9.82 -5.54 -23.61
C VAL A 127 10.39 -4.99 -22.30
N ARG A 128 10.74 -5.85 -21.34
CA ARG A 128 11.38 -5.47 -20.08
C ARG A 128 12.90 -5.51 -20.14
N ASN A 129 13.48 -6.08 -21.19
CA ASN A 129 14.91 -6.33 -21.27
C ASN A 129 15.67 -5.09 -21.74
N ASN A 130 16.94 -5.00 -21.36
CA ASN A 130 17.82 -3.99 -21.94
C ASN A 130 17.91 -4.17 -23.47
N PRO A 131 18.01 -3.06 -24.21
CA PRO A 131 18.37 -3.10 -25.62
C PRO A 131 19.67 -3.88 -25.86
N ASP A 132 19.80 -4.47 -27.04
CA ASP A 132 21.00 -5.18 -27.52
C ASP A 132 21.46 -6.36 -26.65
N GLY A 133 20.60 -6.85 -25.74
CA GLY A 133 20.92 -7.98 -24.88
C GLY A 133 21.87 -7.65 -23.72
N LYS A 134 22.08 -6.36 -23.42
CA LYS A 134 22.89 -5.92 -22.29
C LYS A 134 22.35 -6.44 -20.95
N HIS A 135 23.25 -6.58 -19.99
CA HIS A 135 22.91 -6.91 -18.61
C HIS A 135 22.99 -5.66 -17.72
N LEU A 136 22.41 -5.71 -16.52
CA LEU A 136 22.44 -4.61 -15.55
C LEU A 136 23.86 -4.09 -15.30
N VAL A 137 24.84 -4.99 -15.17
CA VAL A 137 26.25 -4.64 -14.98
C VAL A 137 26.82 -3.77 -16.11
N ASP A 138 26.25 -3.85 -17.31
CA ASP A 138 26.72 -3.09 -18.47
C ASP A 138 26.09 -1.69 -18.57
N VAL A 139 25.02 -1.44 -17.80
CA VAL A 139 24.18 -0.23 -17.94
C VAL A 139 24.03 0.59 -16.65
N VAL A 140 24.41 0.04 -15.49
CA VAL A 140 24.40 0.77 -14.22
C VAL A 140 25.81 1.05 -13.71
N PRO A 141 26.02 2.13 -12.93
CA PRO A 141 27.29 2.39 -12.24
C PRO A 141 27.77 1.21 -11.37
N PRO A 142 29.10 0.97 -11.26
CA PRO A 142 29.64 -0.19 -10.53
C PRO A 142 29.24 -0.27 -9.05
N ASP A 143 29.12 0.87 -8.38
CA ASP A 143 28.68 0.99 -7.00
C ASP A 143 27.19 0.59 -6.85
N GLN A 144 26.33 1.04 -7.76
CA GLN A 144 24.93 0.63 -7.80
C GLN A 144 24.79 -0.87 -8.11
N TYR A 145 25.62 -1.41 -9.00
CA TYR A 145 25.62 -2.84 -9.29
C TYR A 145 26.05 -3.67 -8.06
N ALA A 146 27.05 -3.20 -7.31
CA ALA A 146 27.47 -3.85 -6.08
C ALA A 146 26.34 -3.86 -5.04
N HIS A 147 25.62 -2.74 -4.88
CA HIS A 147 24.46 -2.66 -3.99
C HIS A 147 23.33 -3.61 -4.45
N TRP A 148 23.04 -3.62 -5.75
CA TRP A 148 22.08 -4.53 -6.37
C TRP A 148 22.39 -5.99 -6.05
N LEU A 149 23.65 -6.44 -6.17
CA LEU A 149 24.02 -7.84 -5.89
C LEU A 149 23.69 -8.26 -4.45
N VAL A 150 23.85 -7.35 -3.49
CA VAL A 150 23.50 -7.59 -2.08
C VAL A 150 22.00 -7.78 -1.92
N LEU A 151 21.19 -6.84 -2.43
CA LEU A 151 19.73 -6.89 -2.31
C LEU A 151 19.12 -8.03 -3.13
N LYS A 152 19.63 -8.29 -4.34
CA LYS A 152 19.25 -9.42 -5.18
C LYS A 152 19.47 -10.73 -4.43
N LYS A 153 20.64 -10.93 -3.81
CA LYS A 153 20.90 -12.13 -3.01
C LYS A 153 19.91 -12.29 -1.86
N LYS A 154 19.55 -11.20 -1.18
CA LYS A 154 18.59 -11.17 -0.07
C LYS A 154 17.16 -11.54 -0.51
N TYR A 155 16.67 -10.94 -1.59
CA TYR A 155 15.24 -10.98 -1.96
C TYR A 155 14.90 -11.88 -3.16
N LEU A 156 15.79 -11.94 -4.16
CA LEU A 156 15.56 -12.63 -5.44
C LEU A 156 16.37 -13.93 -5.57
N GLY A 157 17.36 -14.14 -4.71
CA GLY A 157 18.25 -15.28 -4.75
C GLY A 157 19.01 -15.37 -6.08
N TRP A 158 18.79 -16.47 -6.82
CA TRP A 158 19.59 -16.86 -7.99
C TRP A 158 18.87 -16.57 -9.31
N ASP A 159 17.81 -15.75 -9.29
CA ASP A 159 17.11 -15.36 -10.52
C ASP A 159 18.06 -14.56 -11.42
N ASN A 160 18.48 -15.16 -12.53
CA ASN A 160 19.33 -14.51 -13.53
C ASN A 160 18.50 -13.83 -14.64
N GLY A 161 17.18 -14.03 -14.66
CA GLY A 161 16.28 -13.36 -15.60
C GLY A 161 16.23 -11.85 -15.37
N VAL A 162 16.32 -11.42 -14.11
CA VAL A 162 16.34 -9.99 -13.75
C VAL A 162 17.59 -9.24 -14.22
N GLU A 163 18.72 -9.93 -14.41
CA GLU A 163 19.96 -9.29 -14.90
C GLU A 163 19.84 -8.77 -16.34
N LYS A 164 18.92 -9.33 -17.12
CA LYS A 164 18.67 -8.91 -18.51
C LYS A 164 17.68 -7.76 -18.59
N GLN A 165 17.00 -7.44 -17.48
CA GLN A 165 15.96 -6.42 -17.45
C GLN A 165 16.57 -5.02 -17.40
N ARG A 166 15.79 -4.04 -17.87
CA ARG A 166 16.11 -2.63 -17.66
C ARG A 166 16.10 -2.30 -16.17
N PRO A 167 16.93 -1.34 -15.73
CA PRO A 167 17.04 -0.97 -14.32
C PRO A 167 15.68 -0.83 -13.61
N ILE A 168 14.69 -0.11 -14.20
CA ILE A 168 13.38 0.06 -13.56
C ILE A 168 12.64 -1.27 -13.31
N PHE A 169 12.71 -2.21 -14.25
CA PHE A 169 12.00 -3.49 -14.14
C PHE A 169 12.68 -4.43 -13.14
N ALA A 170 14.01 -4.41 -13.09
CA ALA A 170 14.79 -5.12 -12.07
C ALA A 170 14.50 -4.56 -10.66
N ALA A 171 14.48 -3.23 -10.50
CA ALA A 171 14.06 -2.58 -9.25
C ALA A 171 12.63 -2.97 -8.84
N PHE A 172 11.69 -3.00 -9.79
CA PHE A 172 10.31 -3.42 -9.52
C PHE A 172 10.21 -4.90 -9.12
N ALA A 173 10.97 -5.79 -9.77
CA ALA A 173 11.02 -7.20 -9.38
C ALA A 173 11.57 -7.37 -7.95
N LEU A 174 12.63 -6.64 -7.62
CA LEU A 174 13.22 -6.62 -6.27
C LEU A 174 12.22 -6.12 -5.22
N PHE A 175 11.52 -5.04 -5.53
CA PHE A 175 10.50 -4.46 -4.66
C PHE A 175 9.33 -5.42 -4.39
N LEU A 176 8.79 -6.07 -5.42
CA LEU A 176 7.75 -7.09 -5.25
C LEU A 176 8.22 -8.28 -4.41
N ALA A 177 9.47 -8.70 -4.59
CA ALA A 177 10.06 -9.76 -3.77
C ALA A 177 10.20 -9.35 -2.30
N ALA A 178 10.58 -8.10 -2.04
CA ALA A 178 10.67 -7.56 -0.68
C ALA A 178 9.29 -7.44 0.00
N ILE A 179 8.25 -6.98 -0.71
CA ILE A 179 6.86 -6.99 -0.24
C ILE A 179 6.42 -8.40 0.13
N LYS A 180 6.70 -9.38 -0.75
CA LYS A 180 6.35 -10.78 -0.51
C LYS A 180 7.06 -11.34 0.72
N GLN A 181 8.34 -11.04 0.90
CA GLN A 181 9.11 -11.46 2.08
C GLN A 181 8.65 -10.73 3.35
N ALA A 182 8.07 -9.54 3.23
CA ALA A 182 7.48 -8.81 4.33
C ALA A 182 6.10 -9.34 4.77
N ASP A 183 5.62 -10.42 4.16
CA ASP A 183 4.29 -11.01 4.39
C ASP A 183 3.17 -9.97 4.25
N LEU A 184 3.23 -9.20 3.17
CA LEU A 184 2.17 -8.28 2.74
C LEU A 184 1.41 -8.85 1.54
N THR A 185 0.12 -8.55 1.44
CA THR A 185 -0.79 -9.04 0.38
C THR A 185 -1.83 -8.01 -0.02
N ASP A 186 -2.30 -8.06 -1.27
CA ASP A 186 -3.34 -7.20 -1.86
C ASP A 186 -4.71 -7.90 -2.01
N ASP A 187 -4.79 -9.18 -1.65
CA ASP A 187 -5.88 -10.08 -2.01
C ASP A 187 -7.04 -10.17 -0.99
N MET A 188 -7.17 -9.18 -0.10
CA MET A 188 -8.12 -9.26 1.03
C MET A 188 -9.39 -8.41 0.85
N ILE A 189 -9.24 -7.14 0.45
CA ILE A 189 -10.35 -6.17 0.48
C ILE A 189 -11.35 -6.41 -0.65
N ASP A 190 -10.88 -6.39 -1.91
CA ASP A 190 -11.77 -6.48 -3.07
C ASP A 190 -12.58 -7.79 -3.10
N PRO A 191 -12.00 -8.98 -2.79
CA PRO A 191 -12.78 -10.22 -2.72
C PRO A 191 -13.85 -10.20 -1.63
N LEU A 192 -13.58 -9.56 -0.48
CA LEU A 192 -14.55 -9.44 0.61
C LEU A 192 -15.74 -8.58 0.20
N ILE A 193 -15.48 -7.39 -0.36
CA ILE A 193 -16.53 -6.47 -0.82
C ILE A 193 -17.36 -7.13 -1.91
N LYS A 194 -16.71 -7.75 -2.90
CA LYS A 194 -17.40 -8.46 -3.99
C LYS A 194 -18.31 -9.57 -3.45
N LYS A 195 -17.82 -10.35 -2.48
CA LYS A 195 -18.61 -11.41 -1.85
C LYS A 195 -19.82 -10.84 -1.11
N ALA A 196 -19.63 -9.80 -0.30
CA ALA A 196 -20.71 -9.13 0.43
C ALA A 196 -21.75 -8.54 -0.52
N ALA A 197 -21.33 -7.82 -1.57
CA ALA A 197 -22.24 -7.26 -2.58
C ALA A 197 -23.07 -8.36 -3.27
N THR A 198 -22.41 -9.45 -3.68
CA THR A 198 -23.09 -10.57 -4.35
C THR A 198 -24.11 -11.27 -3.45
N GLN A 199 -23.89 -11.31 -2.13
CA GLN A 199 -24.86 -11.89 -1.19
C GLN A 199 -26.17 -11.10 -1.10
N HIS A 200 -26.17 -9.84 -1.53
CA HIS A 200 -27.32 -8.94 -1.55
C HIS A 200 -27.75 -8.57 -2.98
N ASP A 201 -27.38 -9.38 -3.97
CA ASP A 201 -27.69 -9.18 -5.40
C ASP A 201 -27.19 -7.84 -5.98
N LEU A 202 -26.23 -7.20 -5.31
CA LEU A 202 -25.59 -5.98 -5.76
C LEU A 202 -24.42 -6.32 -6.69
N LYS A 203 -24.37 -5.65 -7.83
CA LYS A 203 -23.22 -5.66 -8.73
C LYS A 203 -22.39 -4.40 -8.48
N PRO A 204 -21.12 -4.53 -8.02
CA PRO A 204 -20.24 -3.38 -7.91
C PRO A 204 -20.17 -2.62 -9.23
N THR A 205 -20.28 -1.29 -9.14
CA THR A 205 -20.25 -0.36 -10.28
C THR A 205 -18.79 0.02 -10.52
N PRO A 206 -18.19 -0.41 -11.64
CA PRO A 206 -16.79 -0.10 -11.93
C PRO A 206 -16.62 1.39 -12.22
N ILE A 207 -15.67 2.04 -11.53
CA ILE A 207 -15.32 3.44 -11.78
C ILE A 207 -14.01 3.48 -12.54
N ASN A 208 -14.08 3.68 -13.86
CA ASN A 208 -12.91 3.61 -14.73
C ASN A 208 -12.71 4.91 -15.50
N TYR A 209 -11.48 5.42 -15.46
CA TYR A 209 -10.97 6.35 -16.45
C TYR A 209 -10.20 5.56 -17.52
N THR A 210 -10.77 5.46 -18.72
CA THR A 210 -10.17 4.68 -19.81
C THR A 210 -9.28 5.56 -20.69
N VAL A 211 -8.02 5.19 -20.77
CA VAL A 211 -7.06 5.68 -21.75
C VAL A 211 -7.07 4.72 -22.94
N VAL A 212 -7.22 5.25 -24.15
CA VAL A 212 -7.20 4.45 -25.38
C VAL A 212 -5.89 4.65 -26.12
N VAL A 213 -5.13 3.58 -26.29
CA VAL A 213 -3.89 3.57 -27.07
C VAL A 213 -4.22 3.30 -28.54
N ASP A 214 -4.01 4.33 -29.38
CA ASP A 214 -4.34 4.27 -30.80
C ASP A 214 -3.39 3.38 -31.62
N GLN A 215 -2.09 3.47 -31.37
CA GLN A 215 -1.05 2.75 -32.13
C GLN A 215 -0.18 1.86 -31.23
N PRO A 216 -0.75 0.82 -30.61
CA PRO A 216 -0.08 0.06 -29.56
C PRO A 216 1.21 -0.64 -30.03
N LYS A 217 1.27 -1.09 -31.30
CA LYS A 217 2.50 -1.69 -31.87
C LYS A 217 3.62 -0.67 -32.05
N ALA A 218 3.29 0.56 -32.44
CA ALA A 218 4.26 1.63 -32.56
C ALA A 218 4.81 2.00 -31.18
N VAL A 219 3.92 2.24 -30.22
CA VAL A 219 4.26 2.52 -28.81
C VAL A 219 5.18 1.45 -28.23
N VAL A 220 4.86 0.16 -28.39
CA VAL A 220 5.73 -0.93 -27.89
C VAL A 220 7.10 -0.93 -28.58
N LYS A 221 7.13 -0.73 -29.90
CA LYS A 221 8.38 -0.70 -30.68
C LYS A 221 9.26 0.48 -30.25
N ASP A 222 8.66 1.65 -30.06
CA ASP A 222 9.36 2.88 -29.68
C ASP A 222 9.83 2.78 -28.22
N PHE A 223 9.00 2.25 -27.31
CA PHE A 223 9.40 1.94 -25.93
C PHE A 223 10.57 0.95 -25.84
N LYS A 224 10.66 -0.04 -26.73
CA LYS A 224 11.77 -1.01 -26.75
C LYS A 224 13.09 -0.41 -27.25
N LYS A 225 13.02 0.59 -28.12
CA LYS A 225 14.20 1.24 -28.73
C LYS A 225 14.62 2.50 -27.99
N GLY A 226 13.67 3.19 -27.35
CA GLY A 226 13.88 4.44 -26.68
C GLY A 226 14.75 4.29 -25.44
N PRO A 227 15.61 5.27 -25.14
CA PRO A 227 16.27 5.34 -23.85
C PRO A 227 15.21 5.47 -22.75
N LEU A 228 15.43 4.77 -21.63
CA LEU A 228 14.75 5.06 -20.38
C LEU A 228 15.82 5.63 -19.45
N GLU A 229 15.62 6.86 -19.00
CA GLU A 229 16.47 7.49 -17.98
C GLU A 229 16.09 6.92 -16.61
N ASP A 230 16.30 5.61 -16.42
CA ASP A 230 15.80 4.84 -15.28
C ASP A 230 16.86 4.48 -14.23
N GLY A 231 18.11 4.88 -14.47
CA GLY A 231 19.22 4.68 -13.53
C GLY A 231 18.98 5.34 -12.17
N ASP A 232 18.49 6.58 -12.14
CA ASP A 232 18.19 7.29 -10.89
C ASP A 232 17.10 6.60 -10.07
N CYS A 233 16.08 6.07 -10.75
CA CYS A 233 14.99 5.36 -10.10
C CYS A 233 15.42 3.98 -9.59
N PHE A 234 16.30 3.31 -10.33
CA PHE A 234 16.95 2.10 -9.85
C PHE A 234 17.73 2.38 -8.57
N ALA A 235 18.65 3.35 -8.58
CA ALA A 235 19.47 3.72 -7.44
C ALA A 235 18.63 4.04 -6.19
N LYS A 236 17.66 4.95 -6.32
CA LYS A 236 16.77 5.33 -5.21
C LYS A 236 15.97 4.14 -4.67
N THR A 237 15.54 3.23 -5.53
CA THR A 237 14.83 2.02 -5.07
C THR A 237 15.76 1.16 -4.22
N LEU A 238 17.01 0.95 -4.63
CA LEU A 238 17.97 0.17 -3.83
C LEU A 238 18.22 0.83 -2.47
N ASP A 239 18.42 2.14 -2.44
CA ASP A 239 18.75 2.89 -1.24
C ASP A 239 17.61 2.91 -0.21
N HIS A 240 16.37 2.93 -0.67
CA HIS A 240 15.20 3.08 0.19
C HIS A 240 14.43 1.78 0.45
N LEU A 241 14.69 0.70 -0.30
CA LEU A 241 13.86 -0.52 -0.32
C LEU A 241 13.45 -1.01 1.07
N ASP A 242 14.42 -1.24 1.95
CA ASP A 242 14.16 -1.79 3.29
C ASP A 242 13.32 -0.83 4.14
N SER A 243 13.59 0.47 4.06
CA SER A 243 12.84 1.51 4.77
C SER A 243 11.41 1.69 4.23
N ASP A 244 11.23 1.61 2.91
CA ASP A 244 9.93 1.69 2.25
C ASP A 244 9.05 0.48 2.62
N VAL A 245 9.64 -0.72 2.64
CA VAL A 245 8.95 -1.94 3.09
C VAL A 245 8.57 -1.87 4.57
N ALA A 246 9.45 -1.34 5.42
CA ALA A 246 9.13 -1.11 6.83
C ALA A 246 7.95 -0.13 7.00
N LEU A 247 7.94 0.94 6.20
CA LEU A 247 6.86 1.92 6.18
C LEU A 247 5.53 1.31 5.70
N MET A 248 5.56 0.44 4.68
CA MET A 248 4.38 -0.30 4.23
C MET A 248 3.83 -1.20 5.32
N ARG A 249 4.69 -1.91 6.05
CA ARG A 249 4.25 -2.74 7.19
C ARG A 249 3.59 -1.88 8.28
N ALA A 250 4.16 -0.71 8.57
CA ALA A 250 3.56 0.21 9.53
C ALA A 250 2.17 0.68 9.10
N ARG A 251 1.98 1.04 7.81
CA ARG A 251 0.65 1.39 7.27
C ARG A 251 -0.31 0.21 7.30
N ALA A 252 0.14 -0.96 6.89
CA ALA A 252 -0.65 -2.18 6.86
C ALA A 252 -1.16 -2.56 8.26
N ASN A 253 -0.30 -2.46 9.27
CA ASN A 253 -0.66 -2.66 10.67
C ASN A 253 -1.63 -1.59 11.17
N ALA A 254 -1.39 -0.31 10.87
CA ALA A 254 -2.28 0.78 11.27
C ALA A 254 -3.68 0.64 10.63
N TRP A 255 -3.76 0.24 9.36
CA TRP A 255 -5.02 -0.09 8.71
C TRP A 255 -5.71 -1.27 9.39
N ALA A 256 -4.97 -2.34 9.67
CA ALA A 256 -5.50 -3.55 10.30
C ALA A 256 -6.14 -3.26 11.65
N THR A 257 -5.49 -2.44 12.49
CA THR A 257 -5.98 -2.08 13.82
C THR A 257 -6.96 -0.91 13.83
N GLY A 258 -7.22 -0.28 12.68
CA GLY A 258 -8.08 0.91 12.57
C GLY A 258 -7.44 2.20 13.11
N ASP A 259 -6.11 2.26 13.24
CA ASP A 259 -5.37 3.46 13.67
C ASP A 259 -5.23 4.45 12.51
N LEU A 260 -6.32 5.15 12.22
CA LEU A 260 -6.40 6.15 11.15
C LEU A 260 -5.50 7.36 11.43
N ASP A 261 -5.25 7.68 12.69
CA ASP A 261 -4.37 8.75 13.11
C ASP A 261 -2.90 8.43 12.79
N ALA A 262 -2.46 7.19 13.01
CA ALA A 262 -1.16 6.73 12.54
C ALA A 262 -1.08 6.75 11.02
N LEU A 263 -2.09 6.23 10.31
CA LEU A 263 -2.13 6.27 8.84
C LEU A 263 -2.00 7.69 8.28
N ARG A 264 -2.65 8.68 8.90
CA ARG A 264 -2.56 10.08 8.50
C ARG A 264 -1.16 10.69 8.68
N ARG A 265 -0.39 10.21 9.67
CA ARG A 265 0.98 10.70 9.94
C ARG A 265 2.04 10.02 9.07
N LEU A 266 1.77 8.81 8.61
CA LEU A 266 2.67 8.09 7.72
C LEU A 266 2.56 8.70 6.31
N PRO A 267 3.68 8.96 5.60
CA PRO A 267 3.62 9.18 4.16
C PRO A 267 2.83 8.02 3.55
N LEU A 268 2.05 8.23 2.48
CA LEU A 268 1.28 7.15 1.82
C LEU A 268 1.89 6.74 0.46
N SER A 269 2.81 7.52 -0.09
CA SER A 269 3.62 7.18 -1.26
C SER A 269 4.93 6.48 -0.88
N ASN A 270 5.58 5.79 -1.81
CA ASN A 270 6.92 5.23 -1.67
C ASN A 270 7.78 5.61 -2.88
N GLN A 271 9.11 5.45 -2.79
CA GLN A 271 10.01 5.99 -3.82
C GLN A 271 9.79 5.35 -5.19
N LEU A 272 9.52 4.05 -5.23
CA LEU A 272 9.27 3.37 -6.49
C LEU A 272 7.98 3.88 -7.16
N GLN A 273 6.92 4.13 -6.39
CA GLN A 273 5.68 4.70 -6.93
C GLN A 273 5.89 6.13 -7.45
N VAL A 274 6.67 6.95 -6.75
CA VAL A 274 7.04 8.30 -7.23
C VAL A 274 7.82 8.21 -8.54
N CYS A 275 8.75 7.25 -8.62
CA CYS A 275 9.53 7.00 -9.83
C CYS A 275 8.67 6.53 -11.01
N LEU A 276 7.76 5.58 -10.78
CA LEU A 276 6.84 5.10 -11.81
C LEU A 276 5.90 6.21 -12.27
N ALA A 277 5.41 7.05 -11.35
CA ALA A 277 4.61 8.23 -11.69
C ALA A 277 5.40 9.23 -12.55
N ALA A 278 6.66 9.51 -12.23
CA ALA A 278 7.51 10.41 -13.00
C ALA A 278 7.83 9.86 -14.41
N VAL A 279 8.09 8.55 -14.53
CA VAL A 279 8.27 7.88 -15.83
C VAL A 279 6.95 7.93 -16.62
N ASN A 280 5.81 7.73 -15.95
CA ASN A 280 4.47 7.93 -16.50
C ASN A 280 4.09 9.41 -16.71
N GLN A 281 4.98 10.37 -16.46
CA GLN A 281 4.81 11.78 -16.82
C GLN A 281 5.84 12.22 -17.87
N SER A 282 6.62 11.27 -18.42
CA SER A 282 7.62 11.51 -19.46
C SER A 282 6.99 11.68 -20.87
N ALA A 283 7.82 11.87 -21.89
CA ALA A 283 7.41 12.12 -23.28
C ALA A 283 6.36 11.13 -23.83
N ILE A 284 6.38 9.86 -23.39
CA ILE A 284 5.39 8.85 -23.79
C ILE A 284 3.97 9.22 -23.32
N SER A 285 3.85 9.89 -22.17
CA SER A 285 2.56 10.28 -21.60
C SER A 285 1.93 11.45 -22.34
N HIS A 286 2.76 12.39 -22.83
CA HIS A 286 2.29 13.42 -23.75
C HIS A 286 1.82 12.82 -25.08
N GLU A 287 2.55 11.85 -25.64
CA GLU A 287 2.14 11.16 -26.88
C GLU A 287 0.86 10.33 -26.71
N LEU A 288 0.62 9.78 -25.51
CA LEU A 288 -0.57 9.01 -25.18
C LEU A 288 -1.74 9.86 -24.66
N GLY A 289 -1.61 11.20 -24.62
CA GLY A 289 -2.66 12.11 -24.16
C GLY A 289 -2.99 11.97 -22.66
N LEU A 290 -2.04 11.51 -21.86
CA LEU A 290 -2.15 11.23 -20.43
C LEU A 290 -2.01 12.50 -19.55
N THR A 291 -2.56 13.62 -20.00
CA THR A 291 -2.55 14.86 -19.21
C THR A 291 -3.66 14.84 -18.17
N ASP A 292 -3.38 15.35 -16.97
CA ASP A 292 -4.35 15.53 -15.89
C ASP A 292 -5.10 14.26 -15.46
N ILE A 293 -4.46 13.07 -15.58
CA ILE A 293 -5.08 11.79 -15.19
C ILE A 293 -5.65 11.84 -13.77
N GLU A 294 -4.91 12.41 -12.82
CA GLU A 294 -5.33 12.46 -11.41
C GLU A 294 -6.61 13.29 -11.21
N ALA A 295 -6.75 14.42 -11.91
CA ALA A 295 -7.96 15.23 -11.85
C ALA A 295 -9.13 14.57 -12.60
N ASN A 296 -8.84 13.90 -13.72
CA ASN A 296 -9.85 13.19 -14.51
C ASN A 296 -10.41 11.98 -13.75
N ILE A 297 -9.57 11.23 -13.05
CA ILE A 297 -10.00 10.08 -12.25
C ILE A 297 -10.76 10.52 -10.99
N GLU A 298 -10.34 11.62 -10.36
CA GLU A 298 -11.09 12.26 -9.27
C GLU A 298 -12.48 12.67 -9.73
N SER A 299 -12.58 13.48 -10.79
CA SER A 299 -13.86 13.95 -11.30
C SER A 299 -14.78 12.80 -11.74
N THR A 300 -14.22 11.74 -12.31
CA THR A 300 -14.97 10.52 -12.67
C THR A 300 -15.58 9.86 -11.44
N TRP A 301 -14.82 9.71 -10.35
CA TRP A 301 -15.34 9.12 -9.12
C TRP A 301 -16.34 10.03 -8.42
N VAL A 302 -16.04 11.33 -8.29
CA VAL A 302 -16.93 12.31 -7.65
C VAL A 302 -18.27 12.39 -8.37
N ALA A 303 -18.28 12.43 -9.71
CA ALA A 303 -19.50 12.43 -10.49
C ALA A 303 -20.33 11.16 -10.28
N ALA A 304 -19.67 10.00 -10.19
CA ALA A 304 -20.35 8.74 -9.89
C ALA A 304 -20.93 8.71 -8.47
N ALA A 305 -20.21 9.24 -7.48
CA ALA A 305 -20.66 9.36 -6.10
C ALA A 305 -21.89 10.25 -5.97
N ILE A 306 -21.89 11.43 -6.61
CA ILE A 306 -23.04 12.35 -6.65
C ILE A 306 -24.23 11.66 -7.29
N LYS A 307 -24.05 11.05 -8.47
CA LYS A 307 -25.12 10.32 -9.15
C LYS A 307 -25.69 9.19 -8.30
N ALA A 308 -24.85 8.46 -7.58
CA ALA A 308 -25.31 7.37 -6.71
C ALA A 308 -26.08 7.92 -5.51
N LEU A 309 -25.61 9.01 -4.89
CA LEU A 309 -26.29 9.72 -3.82
C LEU A 309 -27.65 10.26 -4.28
N ASP A 310 -27.77 10.82 -5.49
CA ASP A 310 -29.05 11.34 -6.00
C ASP A 310 -30.10 10.24 -6.25
N ASN A 311 -29.65 9.03 -6.63
CA ASN A 311 -30.53 7.94 -7.04
C ASN A 311 -30.83 6.92 -5.93
N ASN A 312 -30.04 6.91 -4.86
CA ASN A 312 -30.12 5.90 -3.81
C ASN A 312 -30.14 6.55 -2.44
N ARG A 313 -30.92 5.99 -1.53
CA ARG A 313 -30.94 6.36 -0.11
C ARG A 313 -29.65 5.95 0.59
N VAL A 314 -29.12 4.77 0.27
CA VAL A 314 -27.86 4.27 0.82
C VAL A 314 -26.97 3.73 -0.29
N THR A 315 -25.75 4.22 -0.35
CA THR A 315 -24.69 3.76 -1.25
C THR A 315 -23.46 3.36 -0.43
N PHE A 316 -22.73 2.35 -0.88
CA PHE A 316 -21.41 2.01 -0.37
C PHE A 316 -20.35 2.29 -1.44
N ALA A 317 -19.19 2.80 -1.06
CA ALA A 317 -18.04 2.95 -1.93
C ALA A 317 -16.74 2.58 -1.23
N GLN A 318 -15.71 2.34 -2.02
CA GLN A 318 -14.35 2.23 -1.54
C GLN A 318 -13.45 3.30 -2.19
N LEU A 319 -12.54 3.85 -1.41
CA LEU A 319 -11.50 4.79 -1.88
C LEU A 319 -10.13 4.37 -1.34
N PRO A 320 -9.03 4.56 -2.09
CA PRO A 320 -7.68 4.43 -1.54
C PRO A 320 -7.49 5.43 -0.39
N MET A 321 -6.79 5.01 0.68
CA MET A 321 -6.60 5.84 1.88
C MET A 321 -5.91 7.18 1.57
N GLU A 322 -5.05 7.20 0.54
CA GLU A 322 -4.42 8.41 0.02
C GLU A 322 -5.41 9.46 -0.51
N ARG A 323 -6.60 9.05 -0.96
CA ARG A 323 -7.67 9.94 -1.45
C ARG A 323 -8.66 10.35 -0.37
N LEU A 324 -8.46 9.89 0.87
CA LEU A 324 -9.24 10.26 2.05
C LEU A 324 -8.41 11.08 3.05
N LEU A 325 -7.11 10.78 3.17
CA LEU A 325 -6.20 11.41 4.13
C LEU A 325 -5.16 12.33 3.47
N GLY A 326 -5.03 12.29 2.14
CA GLY A 326 -4.05 13.06 1.39
C GLY A 326 -4.51 14.48 1.05
N LYS A 327 -3.64 15.23 0.36
CA LYS A 327 -3.93 16.61 -0.09
C LYS A 327 -5.03 16.69 -1.15
N HIS A 328 -5.21 15.61 -1.92
CA HIS A 328 -6.21 15.49 -2.99
C HIS A 328 -7.36 14.59 -2.49
N ASP A 329 -8.08 15.07 -1.47
CA ASP A 329 -9.20 14.36 -0.86
C ASP A 329 -10.45 14.42 -1.75
N TYR A 330 -10.98 13.25 -2.09
CA TYR A 330 -12.16 13.11 -2.96
C TYR A 330 -13.47 13.48 -2.27
N LEU A 331 -13.47 13.64 -0.94
CA LEU A 331 -14.62 14.08 -0.18
C LEU A 331 -14.78 15.60 -0.15
N ALA A 332 -13.70 16.37 -0.35
CA ALA A 332 -13.74 17.83 -0.35
C ALA A 332 -14.66 18.42 -1.45
N PRO A 333 -14.66 17.91 -2.70
CA PRO A 333 -15.64 18.33 -3.71
C PRO A 333 -17.09 18.04 -3.33
N LEU A 334 -17.36 16.97 -2.56
CA LEU A 334 -18.70 16.68 -2.04
C LEU A 334 -19.08 17.68 -0.94
N GLN A 335 -18.17 17.99 -0.01
CA GLN A 335 -18.42 19.03 1.00
C GLN A 335 -18.76 20.38 0.37
N ALA A 336 -18.02 20.78 -0.68
CA ALA A 336 -18.27 22.01 -1.43
C ALA A 336 -19.68 22.05 -2.09
N GLN A 337 -20.30 20.89 -2.33
CA GLN A 337 -21.67 20.77 -2.86
C GLN A 337 -22.75 20.63 -1.77
N GLY A 338 -22.38 20.89 -0.51
CA GLY A 338 -23.28 20.88 0.64
C GLY A 338 -23.55 19.50 1.22
N TYR A 339 -22.73 18.50 0.91
CA TYR A 339 -22.77 17.22 1.61
C TYR A 339 -22.05 17.34 2.97
N THR A 340 -22.61 16.73 4.00
CA THR A 340 -21.94 16.60 5.31
C THR A 340 -21.02 15.38 5.27
N VAL A 341 -19.76 15.55 5.68
CA VAL A 341 -18.82 14.44 5.84
C VAL A 341 -18.57 14.23 7.33
N THR A 342 -18.83 13.02 7.81
CA THR A 342 -18.52 12.56 9.16
C THR A 342 -17.34 11.60 9.09
N LEU A 343 -16.30 11.89 9.88
CA LEU A 343 -15.12 11.04 9.97
C LEU A 343 -15.44 9.75 10.74
N PRO A 344 -14.69 8.66 10.47
CA PRO A 344 -14.76 7.46 11.29
C PRO A 344 -14.35 7.72 12.74
N GLU A 345 -14.83 6.89 13.65
CA GLU A 345 -14.35 6.90 15.03
C GLU A 345 -12.82 6.74 15.08
N GLY A 346 -12.16 7.53 15.94
CA GLY A 346 -10.70 7.52 16.06
C GLY A 346 -9.95 8.44 15.09
N LEU A 347 -10.65 9.16 14.20
CA LEU A 347 -10.05 10.20 13.36
C LEU A 347 -10.65 11.58 13.70
N ASN A 348 -9.85 12.48 14.26
CA ASN A 348 -10.27 13.83 14.60
C ASN A 348 -9.95 14.82 13.47
N ASP A 349 -10.77 15.86 13.32
CA ASP A 349 -10.64 16.96 12.33
C ASP A 349 -9.32 17.76 12.43
N ALA A 350 -8.46 17.48 13.40
CA ALA A 350 -7.20 18.19 13.60
C ALA A 350 -6.20 17.88 12.46
N THR A 351 -6.16 18.73 11.44
CA THR A 351 -5.12 18.77 10.41
C THR A 351 -3.73 18.73 11.08
N PRO A 352 -2.71 18.06 10.50
CA PRO A 352 -1.36 17.98 11.08
C PRO A 352 -0.77 19.34 11.52
N GLU A 353 -1.18 20.43 10.87
CA GLU A 353 -0.79 21.80 11.18
C GLU A 353 -1.39 22.33 12.51
N SER A 354 -2.61 21.91 12.86
CA SER A 354 -3.28 22.27 14.11
C SER A 354 -2.70 21.53 15.33
N ALA A 355 -2.28 20.27 15.14
CA ALA A 355 -1.60 19.50 16.18
C ALA A 355 -0.22 20.07 16.54
N ALA A 356 0.52 20.62 15.56
CA ALA A 356 1.80 21.26 15.80
C ALA A 356 1.67 22.62 16.54
N ALA A 357 0.61 23.37 16.27
CA ALA A 357 0.33 24.65 16.95
C ALA A 357 -0.05 24.47 18.44
N THR A 358 -0.60 23.31 18.81
CA THR A 358 -1.05 23.03 20.18
C THR A 358 0.09 22.54 21.10
N ALA A 359 1.27 22.21 20.53
CA ALA A 359 2.40 21.63 21.24
C ALA A 359 3.47 22.65 21.71
N LEU A 360 3.30 23.96 21.47
CA LEU A 360 4.21 24.97 22.00
C LEU A 360 3.75 25.42 23.40
N PRO A 361 4.51 25.13 24.47
CA PRO A 361 4.22 25.72 25.78
C PRO A 361 4.38 27.24 25.68
N ALA A 362 3.33 27.96 26.06
CA ALA A 362 3.34 29.41 26.21
C ALA A 362 4.52 29.80 27.13
N LYS A 363 5.55 30.39 26.53
CA LYS A 363 6.72 30.89 27.24
C LYS A 363 6.26 31.99 28.19
N ALA A 364 6.32 31.72 29.49
CA ALA A 364 5.98 32.66 30.54
C ALA A 364 6.77 33.97 30.33
N ALA A 365 6.06 35.07 30.14
CA ALA A 365 6.63 36.40 30.11
C ALA A 365 7.07 36.79 31.53
N SER A 366 8.36 36.64 31.81
CA SER A 366 9.00 37.22 33.00
C SER A 366 9.29 38.70 32.74
N THR A 367 8.37 39.57 33.13
CA THR A 367 8.58 41.00 33.28
C THR A 367 9.58 41.26 34.42
N THR A 368 10.84 41.49 34.08
CA THR A 368 11.82 42.03 35.03
C THR A 368 11.70 43.55 34.99
N GLY A 369 11.06 44.10 36.01
CA GLY A 369 11.01 45.55 36.24
C GLY A 369 12.39 46.09 36.61
N ALA A 370 12.91 46.98 35.78
CA ALA A 370 14.01 47.86 36.16
C ALA A 370 13.43 49.14 36.78
N ARG A 371 13.81 49.43 38.03
CA ARG A 371 13.72 50.77 38.63
C ARG A 371 15.15 51.31 38.87
N PRO A 372 15.31 52.63 38.88
CA PRO A 372 16.56 53.30 38.54
C PRO A 372 17.45 53.55 39.76
N ARG A 373 18.75 53.74 39.51
CA ARG A 373 19.60 54.76 40.13
C ARG A 373 20.76 55.10 39.22
#